data_AF-A0A660W998-F1
#
_entry.id   AF-A0A660W998-F1
#
_cell.length_a   1.000
_cell.length_b   1.000
_cell.length_c   1.000
_cell.angle_alpha   90.00
_cell.angle_beta   90.00
_cell.angle_gamma   90.00
#
_symmetry.space_group_name_H-M   'P 1'
#
loop_
_entity.id
_entity.type
_entity.pdbx_description
1 polymer ?
#
loop_
_entity_poly.entity_id
_entity_poly.type
_entity_poly.pdbx_seq_one_letter_code
_entity_poly.pdbx_strand_id
1 'polypeptide(L)'
;MKPPDNPHRETSAPGYRKLVYWVEAAQTRCLEDYARQKGKRLYRARRRPCEVLFHRRELCMCAPEVWSRDCRRQGSWYRESDKAGKFLVVSNFPLDDLADFADRLECVIGIVRFHPPRRASREDAERLMNHPEFKSVVPAGWFDLTDEERKNIRRYLDSKGIADSVDEVFKFYTANHANFIVLDFHIDEGGEKIPYSIADEPYVCSACVELFGVLGIPSAKGYLMKCAGLFYVELGEGEWLCVEQRRRLVGK
;
A
#
# COMPACT_ATOMS: atom_id res chain seq x y z
N MET A 1 35.24 11.34 -18.08
CA MET A 1 34.81 11.35 -16.66
C MET A 1 33.53 10.52 -16.59
N LYS A 2 33.58 9.30 -16.04
CA LYS A 2 32.37 8.48 -15.88
C LYS A 2 31.49 9.18 -14.82
N PRO A 3 30.18 9.32 -15.04
CA PRO A 3 29.29 9.80 -13.98
C PRO A 3 29.37 8.84 -12.79
N PRO A 4 29.21 9.33 -11.55
CA PRO A 4 29.25 8.48 -10.37
C PRO A 4 28.15 7.42 -10.46
N ASP A 5 28.51 6.17 -10.16
CA ASP A 5 27.57 5.07 -10.03
C ASP A 5 26.54 5.44 -8.95
N ASN A 6 25.28 5.62 -9.38
CA ASN A 6 24.16 5.82 -8.47
C ASN A 6 23.85 4.46 -7.81
N PRO A 7 24.06 4.27 -6.49
CA PRO A 7 23.85 2.99 -5.82
C PRO A 7 22.36 2.57 -5.76
N HIS A 8 21.44 3.43 -6.23
CA HIS A 8 19.99 3.17 -6.27
C HIS A 8 19.49 2.61 -7.61
N ARG A 9 20.38 2.13 -8.49
CA ARG A 9 19.99 1.61 -9.80
C ARG A 9 19.25 0.26 -9.69
N GLU A 10 17.95 0.34 -9.95
CA GLU A 10 16.96 -0.70 -10.25
C GLU A 10 17.50 -2.11 -10.46
N THR A 11 17.25 -2.96 -9.46
CA THR A 11 16.95 -4.37 -9.71
C THR A 11 15.57 -4.62 -9.16
N SER A 12 14.56 -4.37 -9.99
CA SER A 12 13.25 -4.97 -9.73
C SER A 12 13.40 -6.48 -9.85
N ALA A 13 12.92 -7.26 -8.89
CA ALA A 13 12.76 -8.69 -9.10
C ALA A 13 11.98 -8.89 -10.41
N PRO A 14 12.54 -9.56 -11.43
CA PRO A 14 11.91 -9.63 -12.74
C PRO A 14 10.56 -10.35 -12.61
N GLY A 15 9.47 -9.61 -12.72
CA GLY A 15 8.12 -10.15 -12.92
C GLY A 15 7.00 -9.61 -12.03
N TYR A 16 7.27 -9.07 -10.84
CA TYR A 16 6.17 -8.54 -10.02
C TYR A 16 5.83 -7.10 -10.42
N ARG A 17 4.69 -6.96 -11.12
CA ARG A 17 4.11 -5.67 -11.48
C ARG A 17 2.60 -5.71 -11.35
N LYS A 18 2.02 -4.72 -10.67
CA LYS A 18 0.57 -4.56 -10.49
C LYS A 18 0.17 -3.13 -10.82
N LEU A 19 -0.77 -2.97 -11.75
CA LEU A 19 -1.40 -1.71 -12.11
C LEU A 19 -2.71 -1.59 -11.33
N VAL A 20 -2.90 -0.46 -10.65
CA VAL A 20 -4.02 -0.21 -9.75
C VAL A 20 -4.95 0.81 -10.37
N TYR A 21 -6.23 0.48 -10.43
CA TYR A 21 -7.28 1.33 -10.97
C TYR A 21 -8.41 1.46 -9.95
N TRP A 22 -9.06 2.63 -9.94
CA TRP A 22 -10.28 2.86 -9.18
C TRP A 22 -11.45 3.14 -10.13
N VAL A 23 -12.51 2.34 -10.01
CA VAL A 23 -13.66 2.38 -10.93
C VAL A 23 -14.98 2.41 -10.18
N GLU A 24 -15.99 3.01 -10.78
CA GLU A 24 -17.36 3.01 -10.30
C GLU A 24 -18.03 1.65 -10.53
N ALA A 25 -19.10 1.39 -9.77
CA ALA A 25 -19.90 0.16 -9.89
C ALA A 25 -20.38 -0.10 -11.33
N ALA A 26 -20.72 0.94 -12.10
CA ALA A 26 -21.19 0.80 -13.47
C ALA A 26 -20.12 0.19 -14.41
N GLN A 27 -18.84 0.42 -14.15
CA GLN A 27 -17.74 -0.05 -14.99
C GLN A 27 -17.30 -1.49 -14.69
N THR A 28 -17.77 -2.09 -13.59
CA THR A 28 -17.38 -3.47 -13.25
C THR A 28 -17.91 -4.49 -14.26
N ARG A 29 -19.05 -4.20 -14.90
CA ARG A 29 -19.60 -5.06 -15.96
C ARG A 29 -18.68 -5.14 -17.17
N CYS A 30 -18.14 -4.00 -17.62
CA CYS A 30 -17.17 -3.95 -18.72
C CYS A 30 -15.91 -4.78 -18.40
N LEU A 31 -15.46 -4.75 -17.14
CA LEU A 31 -14.32 -5.56 -16.70
C LEU A 31 -14.64 -7.07 -16.74
N GLU A 32 -15.84 -7.47 -16.35
CA GLU A 32 -16.30 -8.87 -16.42
C GLU A 32 -16.37 -9.37 -17.86
N ASP A 33 -16.97 -8.57 -18.76
CA ASP A 33 -17.06 -8.88 -20.18
C ASP A 33 -15.68 -8.95 -20.84
N TYR A 34 -14.80 -8.01 -20.51
CA TYR A 34 -13.41 -8.02 -20.96
C TYR A 34 -12.68 -9.30 -20.53
N ALA A 35 -12.79 -9.67 -19.25
CA ALA A 35 -12.17 -10.88 -18.73
C ALA A 35 -12.68 -12.11 -19.50
N ARG A 36 -14.00 -12.20 -19.73
CA ARG A 36 -14.62 -13.28 -20.51
C ARG A 36 -14.11 -13.32 -21.95
N GLN A 37 -14.08 -12.18 -22.63
CA GLN A 37 -13.64 -12.06 -24.03
C GLN A 37 -12.17 -12.43 -24.21
N LYS A 38 -11.31 -12.05 -23.25
CA LYS A 38 -9.87 -12.33 -23.29
C LYS A 38 -9.51 -13.70 -22.71
N GLY A 39 -10.50 -14.53 -22.35
CA GLY A 39 -10.26 -15.84 -21.72
C GLY A 39 -9.54 -15.75 -20.38
N LYS A 40 -9.67 -14.62 -19.68
CA LYS A 40 -9.02 -14.35 -18.39
C LYS A 40 -10.00 -14.57 -17.24
N ARG A 41 -9.46 -14.99 -16.10
CA ARG A 41 -10.24 -15.13 -14.86
C ARG A 41 -10.18 -13.84 -14.05
N LEU A 42 -11.33 -13.21 -13.83
CA LEU A 42 -11.48 -12.11 -12.88
C LEU A 42 -11.60 -12.65 -11.45
N TYR A 43 -10.58 -12.42 -10.63
CA TYR A 43 -10.59 -12.81 -9.22
C TYR A 43 -11.23 -11.71 -8.36
N ARG A 44 -12.07 -12.10 -7.41
CA ARG A 44 -12.69 -11.17 -6.46
C ARG A 44 -12.07 -11.35 -5.09
N ALA A 45 -11.54 -10.27 -4.51
CA ALA A 45 -11.16 -10.25 -3.10
C ALA A 45 -12.39 -10.52 -2.24
N ARG A 46 -12.24 -11.33 -1.20
CA ARG A 46 -13.37 -11.75 -0.36
C ARG A 46 -13.28 -11.24 1.07
N ARG A 47 -12.10 -11.22 1.66
CA ARG A 47 -11.95 -10.89 3.09
C ARG A 47 -11.12 -9.64 3.28
N ARG A 48 -10.07 -9.47 2.47
CA ARG A 48 -9.10 -8.40 2.60
C ARG A 48 -8.84 -7.72 1.26
N PRO A 49 -8.70 -6.39 1.22
CA PRO A 49 -8.36 -5.67 0.00
C PRO A 49 -7.04 -6.15 -0.61
N CYS A 50 -6.04 -6.46 0.21
CA CYS A 50 -4.72 -6.92 -0.24
C CYS A 50 -4.71 -8.28 -0.98
N GLU A 51 -5.82 -9.04 -0.98
CA GLU A 51 -5.94 -10.27 -1.76
C GLU A 51 -5.74 -10.06 -3.28
N VAL A 52 -5.95 -8.84 -3.76
CA VAL A 52 -5.75 -8.47 -5.17
C VAL A 52 -4.28 -8.42 -5.58
N LEU A 53 -3.36 -8.40 -4.60
CA LEU A 53 -1.91 -8.35 -4.84
C LEU A 53 -1.27 -9.73 -5.01
N PHE A 54 -2.06 -10.81 -4.96
CA PHE A 54 -1.52 -12.16 -5.07
C PHE A 54 -0.81 -12.38 -6.42
N HIS A 55 0.42 -12.87 -6.36
CA HIS A 55 1.32 -12.93 -7.52
C HIS A 55 0.73 -13.74 -8.69
N ARG A 56 0.01 -14.84 -8.42
CA ARG A 56 -0.59 -15.70 -9.45
C ARG A 56 -1.86 -15.16 -10.09
N ARG A 57 -2.42 -14.05 -9.58
CA ARG A 57 -3.67 -13.49 -10.10
C ARG A 57 -3.36 -12.33 -11.01
N GLU A 58 -3.70 -12.50 -12.28
CA GLU A 58 -3.45 -11.51 -13.31
C GLU A 58 -4.43 -10.34 -13.26
N LEU A 59 -5.72 -10.62 -13.03
CA LEU A 59 -6.78 -9.62 -12.99
C LEU A 59 -7.65 -9.82 -11.75
N CYS A 60 -7.71 -8.81 -10.89
CA CYS A 60 -8.42 -8.83 -9.62
C CYS A 60 -9.33 -7.62 -9.48
N MET A 61 -10.39 -7.80 -8.70
CA MET A 61 -11.27 -6.73 -8.25
C MET A 61 -11.59 -6.88 -6.76
N CYS A 62 -11.67 -5.77 -6.05
CA CYS A 62 -12.08 -5.67 -4.67
C CYS A 62 -13.25 -4.70 -4.56
N ALA A 63 -14.37 -5.20 -4.06
CA ALA A 63 -15.58 -4.41 -3.88
C ALA A 63 -15.51 -3.55 -2.60
N PRO A 64 -16.26 -2.42 -2.53
CA PRO A 64 -16.27 -1.52 -1.38
C PRO A 64 -16.51 -2.22 -0.03
N GLU A 65 -17.41 -3.19 0.01
CA GLU A 65 -17.78 -3.90 1.25
C GLU A 65 -16.64 -4.73 1.84
N VAL A 66 -15.62 -5.10 1.05
CA VAL A 66 -14.45 -5.87 1.52
C VAL A 66 -13.61 -5.04 2.49
N TRP A 67 -13.57 -3.71 2.32
CA TRP A 67 -12.86 -2.80 3.22
C TRP A 67 -13.46 -2.74 4.64
N SER A 68 -14.65 -3.31 4.86
CA SER A 68 -15.31 -3.36 6.17
C SER A 68 -15.31 -4.76 6.81
N ARG A 69 -14.59 -5.73 6.21
CA ARG A 69 -14.50 -7.13 6.69
C ARG A 69 -13.33 -7.32 7.65
N ASP A 70 -12.29 -8.05 7.24
CA ASP A 70 -11.15 -8.38 8.10
C ASP A 70 -10.20 -7.19 8.34
N CYS A 71 -10.42 -6.07 7.62
CA CYS A 71 -9.56 -4.89 7.67
C CYS A 71 -10.37 -3.63 8.01
N ARG A 72 -11.25 -3.69 9.01
CA ARG A 72 -12.19 -2.61 9.37
C ARG A 72 -11.49 -1.29 9.67
N ARG A 73 -10.43 -1.36 10.47
CA ARG A 73 -9.60 -0.23 10.89
C ARG A 73 -8.83 0.38 9.73
N GLN A 74 -8.29 -0.44 8.83
CA GLN A 74 -7.66 0.03 7.60
C GLN A 74 -8.68 0.64 6.64
N GLY A 75 -9.88 0.05 6.60
CA GLY A 75 -10.99 0.53 5.80
C GLY A 75 -11.53 1.89 6.24
N SER A 76 -11.19 2.41 7.43
CA SER A 76 -11.58 3.78 7.78
C SER A 76 -10.90 4.79 6.86
N TRP A 77 -9.64 4.57 6.50
CA TRP A 77 -8.95 5.39 5.51
C TRP A 77 -9.65 5.36 4.16
N TYR A 78 -10.10 4.18 3.72
CA TYR A 78 -10.86 4.05 2.47
C TYR A 78 -12.20 4.78 2.51
N ARG A 79 -12.93 4.71 3.63
CA ARG A 79 -14.24 5.35 3.76
C ARG A 79 -14.17 6.88 3.81
N GLU A 80 -13.06 7.42 4.28
CA GLU A 80 -12.82 8.87 4.34
C GLU A 80 -12.05 9.43 3.13
N SER A 81 -11.67 8.59 2.15
CA SER A 81 -10.92 9.04 0.97
C SER A 81 -11.80 9.34 -0.25
N ASP A 82 -11.20 9.92 -1.29
CA ASP A 82 -11.81 10.12 -2.62
C ASP A 82 -12.13 8.79 -3.35
N LYS A 83 -11.78 7.64 -2.76
CA LYS A 83 -12.03 6.29 -3.29
C LYS A 83 -13.25 5.63 -2.67
N ALA A 84 -13.86 6.24 -1.65
CA ALA A 84 -15.04 5.68 -0.98
C ALA A 84 -16.15 5.35 -1.99
N GLY A 85 -16.70 4.14 -1.91
CA GLY A 85 -17.72 3.62 -2.82
C GLY A 85 -17.20 3.05 -4.15
N LYS A 86 -15.94 3.31 -4.51
CA LYS A 86 -15.32 2.78 -5.74
C LYS A 86 -14.77 1.37 -5.55
N PHE A 87 -14.73 0.63 -6.65
CA PHE A 87 -14.12 -0.68 -6.76
C PHE A 87 -12.63 -0.51 -7.06
N LEU A 88 -11.80 -1.27 -6.35
CA LEU A 88 -10.39 -1.40 -6.63
C LEU A 88 -10.21 -2.50 -7.69
N VAL A 89 -9.53 -2.18 -8.78
CA VAL A 89 -9.14 -3.14 -9.82
C VAL A 89 -7.63 -3.21 -9.88
N VAL A 90 -7.08 -4.42 -9.89
CA VAL A 90 -5.63 -4.62 -9.99
C VAL A 90 -5.33 -5.61 -11.10
N SER A 91 -4.43 -5.23 -12.00
CA SER A 91 -4.01 -6.03 -13.16
C SER A 91 -2.49 -6.16 -13.22
N ASN A 92 -1.94 -7.21 -13.84
CA ASN A 92 -0.51 -7.27 -14.21
C ASN A 92 -0.23 -6.72 -15.63
N PHE A 93 -1.28 -6.37 -16.38
CA PHE A 93 -1.20 -5.77 -17.72
C PHE A 93 -2.08 -4.52 -17.83
N PRO A 94 -1.77 -3.59 -18.75
CA PRO A 94 -2.63 -2.43 -19.03
C PRO A 94 -4.03 -2.83 -19.50
N LEU A 95 -5.04 -2.11 -19.04
CA LEU A 95 -6.44 -2.27 -19.44
C LEU A 95 -6.83 -1.27 -20.54
N ASP A 96 -5.93 -1.01 -21.49
CA ASP A 96 -6.07 0.05 -22.50
C ASP A 96 -7.22 -0.21 -23.50
N ASP A 97 -7.61 -1.48 -23.66
CA ASP A 97 -8.76 -1.90 -24.47
C ASP A 97 -10.11 -1.48 -23.86
N LEU A 98 -10.13 -1.09 -22.59
CA LEU A 98 -11.33 -0.60 -21.91
C LEU A 98 -11.33 0.93 -21.95
N ALA A 99 -12.35 1.50 -22.61
CA ALA A 99 -12.55 2.94 -22.64
C ALA A 99 -12.51 3.52 -21.21
N ASP A 100 -11.83 4.66 -21.06
CA ASP A 100 -11.64 5.40 -19.81
C ASP A 100 -10.84 4.69 -18.70
N PHE A 101 -10.35 3.45 -18.90
CA PHE A 101 -9.49 2.80 -17.90
C PHE A 101 -8.07 3.35 -17.90
N ALA A 102 -7.58 3.77 -19.06
CA ALA A 102 -6.29 4.45 -19.17
C ALA A 102 -6.25 5.63 -18.18
N ASP A 103 -7.23 6.52 -18.21
CA ASP A 103 -7.24 7.72 -17.34
C ASP A 103 -7.50 7.42 -15.85
N ARG A 104 -7.85 6.17 -15.51
CA ARG A 104 -8.14 5.71 -14.15
C ARG A 104 -7.00 4.97 -13.47
N LEU A 105 -5.88 4.77 -14.16
CA LEU A 105 -4.70 4.17 -13.56
C LEU A 105 -4.21 5.10 -12.44
N GLU A 106 -4.28 4.63 -11.20
CA GLU A 106 -3.87 5.38 -10.02
C GLU A 106 -2.36 5.27 -9.83
N CYS A 107 -1.86 4.04 -9.81
CA CYS A 107 -0.46 3.76 -9.55
C CYS A 107 0.00 2.41 -10.13
N VAL A 108 1.31 2.24 -10.16
CA VAL A 108 1.99 0.98 -10.48
C VAL A 108 2.77 0.53 -9.27
N ILE A 109 2.58 -0.72 -8.87
CA ILE A 109 3.29 -1.37 -7.78
C ILE A 109 4.28 -2.37 -8.36
N GLY A 110 5.54 -2.29 -7.92
CA GLY A 110 6.60 -3.24 -8.25
C GLY A 110 7.35 -3.70 -7.00
N ILE A 111 8.31 -4.59 -7.20
CA ILE A 111 9.31 -4.96 -6.18
C ILE A 111 10.64 -4.34 -6.59
N VAL A 112 11.38 -3.77 -5.65
CA VAL A 112 12.71 -3.18 -5.85
C VAL A 112 13.64 -3.54 -4.70
N ARG A 113 14.94 -3.52 -4.93
CA ARG A 113 15.91 -3.47 -3.83
C ARG A 113 15.97 -2.06 -3.26
N PHE A 114 15.80 -1.94 -1.94
CA PHE A 114 15.85 -0.66 -1.25
C PHE A 114 16.42 -0.83 0.16
N HIS A 115 17.29 0.11 0.53
CA HIS A 115 17.86 0.19 1.87
C HIS A 115 17.53 1.57 2.44
N PRO A 116 16.66 1.65 3.46
CA PRO A 116 16.30 2.93 4.06
C PRO A 116 17.52 3.50 4.77
N PRO A 117 17.77 4.82 4.69
CA PRO A 117 18.89 5.45 5.40
C PRO A 117 18.87 5.21 6.91
N ARG A 118 17.66 5.13 7.50
CA ARG A 118 17.46 4.81 8.92
C ARG A 118 16.07 4.24 9.20
N ARG A 119 15.92 3.63 10.38
CA ARG A 119 14.64 3.22 10.96
C ARG A 119 14.16 4.23 12.01
N ALA A 120 12.86 4.20 12.29
CA ALA A 120 12.29 5.01 13.37
C ALA A 120 12.65 4.44 14.75
N SER A 121 12.98 5.33 15.68
CA SER A 121 12.97 5.03 17.10
C SER A 121 11.55 5.09 17.68
N ARG A 122 11.39 4.76 18.97
CA ARG A 122 10.11 4.94 19.69
C ARG A 122 9.74 6.42 19.80
N GLU A 123 10.72 7.27 20.05
CA GLU A 123 10.54 8.74 20.09
C GLU A 123 10.09 9.28 18.73
N ASP A 124 10.66 8.77 17.63
CA ASP A 124 10.21 9.11 16.28
C ASP A 124 8.75 8.70 16.05
N ALA A 125 8.37 7.48 16.48
CA ALA A 125 7.01 7.00 16.34
C ALA A 125 6.01 7.88 17.11
N GLU A 126 6.33 8.21 18.36
CA GLU A 126 5.50 9.10 19.19
C GLU A 126 5.39 10.50 18.59
N ARG A 127 6.49 11.05 18.07
CA ARG A 127 6.50 12.36 17.41
C ARG A 127 5.61 12.37 16.16
N LEU A 128 5.72 11.35 15.31
CA LEU A 128 4.91 11.21 14.09
C LEU A 128 3.42 11.06 14.38
N MET A 129 3.05 10.22 15.35
CA MET A 129 1.65 10.06 15.76
C MET A 129 1.03 11.34 16.32
N ASN A 130 1.87 12.20 16.91
CA ASN A 130 1.44 13.45 17.49
C ASN A 130 1.51 14.63 16.52
N HIS A 131 1.98 14.42 15.29
CA HIS A 131 2.13 15.47 14.31
C HIS A 131 0.77 16.10 13.96
N PRO A 132 0.64 17.44 13.99
CA PRO A 132 -0.64 18.13 13.78
C PRO A 132 -1.32 17.77 12.44
N GLU A 133 -0.53 17.69 11.36
CA GLU A 133 -1.03 17.36 10.02
C GLU A 133 -1.57 15.93 9.93
N PHE A 134 -0.96 14.98 10.65
CA PHE A 134 -1.48 13.62 10.70
C PHE A 134 -2.80 13.59 11.50
N LYS A 135 -2.83 14.28 12.65
CA LYS A 135 -4.01 14.35 13.51
C LYS A 135 -5.23 15.00 12.85
N SER A 136 -5.02 15.90 11.88
CA SER A 136 -6.12 16.55 11.16
C SER A 136 -6.78 15.66 10.11
N VAL A 137 -6.11 14.58 9.66
CA VAL A 137 -6.62 13.73 8.57
C VAL A 137 -6.87 12.28 8.98
N VAL A 138 -6.30 11.81 10.10
CA VAL A 138 -6.49 10.43 10.55
C VAL A 138 -7.95 10.15 10.89
N PRO A 139 -8.59 9.12 10.29
CA PRO A 139 -9.97 8.77 10.60
C PRO A 139 -10.11 8.29 12.04
N ALA A 140 -11.21 8.66 12.71
CA ALA A 140 -11.50 8.17 14.06
C ALA A 140 -11.49 6.63 14.15
N GLY A 141 -12.04 5.97 13.12
CA GLY A 141 -12.05 4.50 13.02
C GLY A 141 -10.68 3.84 12.94
N TRP A 142 -9.60 4.59 12.71
CA TRP A 142 -8.23 4.06 12.76
C TRP A 142 -7.82 3.63 14.17
N PHE A 143 -8.37 4.27 15.21
CA PHE A 143 -8.03 3.97 16.60
C PHE A 143 -8.92 2.90 17.24
N ASP A 144 -9.91 2.39 16.49
CA ASP A 144 -10.81 1.33 16.94
C ASP A 144 -10.15 -0.06 16.81
N LEU A 145 -9.20 -0.32 17.70
CA LEU A 145 -8.47 -1.59 17.76
C LEU A 145 -9.22 -2.61 18.63
N THR A 146 -10.02 -3.46 17.98
CA THR A 146 -10.86 -4.47 18.65
C THR A 146 -10.05 -5.54 19.40
N ASP A 147 -10.66 -6.18 20.40
CA ASP A 147 -10.01 -7.27 21.15
C ASP A 147 -9.56 -8.44 20.27
N GLU A 148 -10.32 -8.76 19.23
CA GLU A 148 -9.96 -9.82 18.29
C GLU A 148 -8.74 -9.41 17.43
N GLU A 149 -8.68 -8.17 16.97
CA GLU A 149 -7.48 -7.64 16.30
C GLU A 149 -6.28 -7.65 17.26
N ARG A 150 -6.45 -7.26 18.52
CA ARG A 150 -5.40 -7.29 19.54
C ARG A 150 -4.86 -8.72 19.76
N LYS A 151 -5.75 -9.71 19.88
CA LYS A 151 -5.39 -11.13 20.00
C LYS A 151 -4.62 -11.62 18.78
N ASN A 152 -5.07 -11.26 17.58
CA ASN A 152 -4.41 -11.68 16.35
C ASN A 152 -3.04 -11.03 16.16
N ILE A 153 -2.89 -9.75 16.51
CA ILE A 153 -1.59 -9.08 16.55
C ILE A 153 -0.67 -9.77 17.57
N ARG A 154 -1.13 -10.00 18.81
CA ARG A 154 -0.32 -10.67 19.84
C ARG A 154 0.16 -12.05 19.38
N ARG A 155 -0.73 -12.89 18.84
CA ARG A 155 -0.36 -14.21 18.29
C ARG A 155 0.69 -14.12 17.18
N TYR A 156 0.57 -13.13 16.30
CA TYR A 156 1.56 -12.90 15.26
C TYR A 156 2.92 -12.47 15.87
N LEU A 157 2.91 -11.54 16.84
CA LEU A 157 4.13 -11.14 17.55
C LEU A 157 4.80 -12.29 18.30
N ASP A 158 4.01 -13.14 18.98
CA ASP A 158 4.49 -14.37 19.64
C ASP A 158 5.18 -15.29 18.64
N SER A 159 4.58 -15.51 17.47
CA SER A 159 5.15 -16.35 16.41
C SER A 159 6.48 -15.83 15.84
N LYS A 160 6.79 -14.55 16.08
CA LYS A 160 8.02 -13.88 15.67
C LYS A 160 9.00 -13.67 16.83
N GLY A 161 8.67 -14.11 18.05
CA GLY A 161 9.50 -13.90 19.24
C GLY A 161 9.58 -12.43 19.68
N ILE A 162 8.59 -11.61 19.34
CA ILE A 162 8.58 -10.17 19.64
C ILE A 162 7.94 -9.94 21.01
N ALA A 163 8.73 -9.36 21.93
CA ALA A 163 8.31 -9.07 23.30
C ALA A 163 7.45 -7.80 23.44
N ASP A 164 7.45 -6.92 22.43
CA ASP A 164 6.69 -5.67 22.48
C ASP A 164 5.19 -5.90 22.64
N SER A 165 4.54 -4.96 23.34
CA SER A 165 3.09 -4.99 23.54
C SER A 165 2.35 -4.65 22.24
N VAL A 166 1.07 -5.05 22.17
CA VAL A 166 0.20 -4.69 21.03
C VAL A 166 0.09 -3.17 20.89
N ASP A 167 0.00 -2.43 22.00
CA ASP A 167 -0.11 -0.97 21.97
C ASP A 167 1.17 -0.33 21.42
N GLU A 168 2.34 -0.86 21.79
CA GLU A 168 3.60 -0.36 21.26
C GLU A 168 3.72 -0.60 19.75
N VAL A 169 3.40 -1.81 19.29
CA VAL A 169 3.40 -2.10 17.86
C VAL A 169 2.38 -1.24 17.11
N PHE A 170 1.23 -0.97 17.73
CA PHE A 170 0.21 -0.09 17.18
C PHE A 170 0.69 1.37 17.05
N LYS A 171 1.59 1.83 17.92
CA LYS A 171 2.25 3.13 17.74
C LYS A 171 3.04 3.17 16.44
N PHE A 172 3.87 2.15 16.18
CA PHE A 172 4.61 2.05 14.92
C PHE A 172 3.70 1.92 13.70
N TYR A 173 2.60 1.16 13.80
CA TYR A 173 1.59 1.10 12.73
C TYR A 173 1.08 2.48 12.39
N THR A 174 0.69 3.26 13.41
CA THR A 174 0.16 4.62 13.23
C THR A 174 1.23 5.58 12.69
N ALA A 175 2.43 5.56 13.26
CA ALA A 175 3.54 6.40 12.85
C ALA A 175 3.97 6.13 11.40
N ASN A 176 3.92 4.86 10.95
CA ASN A 176 4.22 4.52 9.57
C ASN A 176 3.26 5.23 8.61
N HIS A 177 1.94 5.20 8.87
CA HIS A 177 0.97 5.95 8.06
C HIS A 177 1.18 7.45 8.12
N ALA A 178 1.46 7.99 9.31
CA ALA A 178 1.77 9.41 9.48
C ALA A 178 2.98 9.84 8.63
N ASN A 179 3.99 8.99 8.48
CA ASN A 179 5.16 9.31 7.65
C ASN A 179 4.82 9.50 6.17
N PHE A 180 3.82 8.79 5.63
CA PHE A 180 3.38 8.99 4.23
C PHE A 180 2.56 10.27 4.03
N ILE A 181 2.29 11.02 5.10
CA ILE A 181 1.71 12.37 5.07
C ILE A 181 2.80 13.41 5.33
N VAL A 182 3.51 13.26 6.46
CA VAL A 182 4.44 14.28 6.99
C VAL A 182 5.81 14.26 6.30
N LEU A 183 6.22 13.09 5.78
CA LEU A 183 7.48 12.88 5.08
C LEU A 183 8.75 13.15 5.93
N ASP A 184 8.77 12.80 7.21
CA ASP A 184 9.99 12.94 8.03
C ASP A 184 11.06 11.90 7.70
N PHE A 185 10.62 10.71 7.27
CA PHE A 185 11.47 9.63 6.78
C PHE A 185 11.30 9.53 5.28
N HIS A 186 12.25 10.14 4.58
CA HIS A 186 12.31 10.18 3.13
C HIS A 186 13.76 10.03 2.65
N ILE A 187 13.90 9.75 1.36
CA ILE A 187 15.12 10.03 0.61
C ILE A 187 14.84 11.20 -0.34
N ASP A 188 15.89 11.92 -0.73
CA ASP A 188 15.81 12.90 -1.82
C ASP A 188 16.25 12.24 -3.13
N GLU A 189 15.35 12.16 -4.09
CA GLU A 189 15.64 11.67 -5.44
C GLU A 189 15.09 12.66 -6.46
N GLY A 190 15.96 13.20 -7.32
CA GLY A 190 15.54 14.16 -8.35
C GLY A 190 14.92 15.45 -7.80
N GLY A 191 15.23 15.83 -6.56
CA GLY A 191 14.65 17.00 -5.88
C GLY A 191 13.26 16.75 -5.27
N GLU A 192 12.79 15.50 -5.26
CA GLU A 192 11.54 15.09 -4.62
C GLU A 192 11.82 14.25 -3.37
N LYS A 193 11.05 14.51 -2.31
CA LYS A 193 11.07 13.68 -1.10
C LYS A 193 10.26 12.41 -1.34
N ILE A 194 10.93 11.27 -1.32
CA ILE A 194 10.30 9.95 -1.48
C ILE A 194 10.18 9.28 -0.10
N PRO A 195 8.96 9.13 0.45
CA PRO A 195 8.75 8.48 1.74
C PRO A 195 9.01 6.98 1.65
N TYR A 196 9.34 6.40 2.80
CA TYR A 196 9.44 4.97 2.96
C TYR A 196 8.85 4.45 4.28
N SER A 197 8.55 3.16 4.34
CA SER A 197 8.14 2.50 5.57
C SER A 197 9.21 2.59 6.65
N ILE A 198 8.84 3.10 7.81
CA ILE A 198 9.79 3.51 8.86
C ILE A 198 10.30 2.35 9.73
N ALA A 199 9.70 1.17 9.60
CA ALA A 199 9.98 -0.02 10.40
C ALA A 199 9.91 -1.31 9.56
N ASP A 200 10.31 -2.43 10.16
CA ASP A 200 10.25 -3.77 9.53
C ASP A 200 8.85 -4.39 9.60
N GLU A 201 8.62 -5.48 8.86
CA GLU A 201 7.30 -6.13 8.66
C GLU A 201 6.45 -6.22 9.93
N PRO A 202 6.97 -6.66 11.10
CA PRO A 202 6.12 -6.83 12.28
C PRO A 202 5.53 -5.52 12.82
N TYR A 203 6.19 -4.39 12.53
CA TYR A 203 5.86 -3.05 12.96
C TYR A 203 5.24 -2.20 11.84
N VAL A 204 4.89 -2.83 10.71
CA VAL A 204 4.14 -2.21 9.62
C VAL A 204 2.78 -2.87 9.48
N CYS A 205 1.73 -2.05 9.40
CA CYS A 205 0.38 -2.50 9.14
C CYS A 205 -0.17 -1.80 7.91
N SER A 206 -1.21 -2.37 7.31
CA SER A 206 -2.05 -1.68 6.33
C SER A 206 -1.34 -1.09 5.13
N ALA A 207 -0.18 -1.62 4.71
CA ALA A 207 0.55 -1.13 3.53
C ALA A 207 -0.34 -0.99 2.28
N CYS A 208 -1.44 -1.75 2.20
CA CYS A 208 -2.44 -1.59 1.14
C CYS A 208 -3.08 -0.19 1.05
N VAL A 209 -3.16 0.57 2.14
CA VAL A 209 -3.70 1.94 2.15
C VAL A 209 -2.81 2.86 1.31
N GLU A 210 -1.50 2.76 1.48
CA GLU A 210 -0.52 3.51 0.67
C GLU A 210 -0.39 2.93 -0.74
N LEU A 211 -0.27 1.61 -0.86
CA LEU A 211 -0.08 0.92 -2.14
C LEU A 211 -1.20 1.21 -3.13
N PHE A 212 -2.45 1.31 -2.65
CA PHE A 212 -3.61 1.58 -3.51
C PHE A 212 -3.96 3.05 -3.63
N GLY A 213 -3.12 3.96 -3.11
CA GLY A 213 -3.36 5.41 -3.17
C GLY A 213 -4.58 5.85 -2.35
N VAL A 214 -4.97 5.10 -1.33
CA VAL A 214 -6.10 5.48 -0.44
C VAL A 214 -5.71 6.66 0.45
N LEU A 215 -4.49 6.64 1.00
CA LEU A 215 -3.96 7.78 1.78
C LEU A 215 -3.66 8.99 0.90
N GLY A 216 -3.28 8.75 -0.37
CA GLY A 216 -2.73 9.75 -1.27
C GLY A 216 -1.29 10.09 -0.90
N ILE A 217 -0.32 9.36 -1.45
CA ILE A 217 1.10 9.66 -1.25
C ILE A 217 1.40 11.01 -1.96
N PRO A 218 1.96 12.01 -1.27
CA PRO A 218 2.18 13.35 -1.84
C PRO A 218 3.31 13.39 -2.89
N SER A 219 4.17 12.36 -2.90
CA SER A 219 5.25 12.17 -3.86
C SER A 219 4.86 11.26 -5.02
N ALA A 220 5.59 11.35 -6.13
CA ALA A 220 5.42 10.49 -7.29
C ALA A 220 5.73 9.02 -7.00
N LYS A 221 6.51 8.74 -5.96
CA LYS A 221 6.96 7.40 -5.58
C LYS A 221 6.94 7.20 -4.06
N GLY A 222 6.87 5.96 -3.60
CA GLY A 222 7.13 5.59 -2.21
C GLY A 222 7.64 4.15 -2.08
N TYR A 223 8.41 3.86 -1.03
CA TYR A 223 8.94 2.52 -0.75
C TYR A 223 8.31 1.91 0.49
N LEU A 224 7.70 0.73 0.36
CA LEU A 224 6.92 0.12 1.41
C LEU A 224 7.45 -1.25 1.79
N MET A 225 7.55 -1.46 3.10
CA MET A 225 7.69 -2.78 3.67
C MET A 225 6.31 -3.46 3.66
N LYS A 226 6.27 -4.77 3.40
CA LYS A 226 5.00 -5.50 3.53
C LYS A 226 4.56 -5.54 4.99
N CYS A 227 3.26 -5.50 5.23
CA CYS A 227 2.72 -5.79 6.55
C CYS A 227 2.49 -7.29 6.74
N ALA A 228 2.33 -7.73 7.98
CA ALA A 228 1.96 -9.11 8.33
C ALA A 228 0.72 -9.64 7.57
N GLY A 229 -0.23 -8.76 7.28
CA GLY A 229 -1.45 -9.08 6.53
C GLY A 229 -1.26 -9.22 5.01
N LEU A 230 -0.13 -8.78 4.47
CA LEU A 230 0.22 -8.81 3.04
C LEU A 230 1.09 -10.04 2.71
N PHE A 231 0.68 -11.21 3.18
CA PHE A 231 1.37 -12.48 2.90
C PHE A 231 1.21 -12.96 1.44
N TYR A 232 0.43 -12.25 0.62
CA TYR A 232 0.22 -12.55 -0.80
C TYR A 232 1.39 -12.14 -1.70
N VAL A 233 2.34 -11.37 -1.16
CA VAL A 233 3.56 -10.94 -1.84
C VAL A 233 4.77 -11.48 -1.08
N GLU A 234 5.63 -12.16 -1.81
CA GLU A 234 6.91 -12.65 -1.31
C GLU A 234 7.95 -11.57 -1.61
N LEU A 235 8.71 -11.18 -0.58
CA LEU A 235 9.84 -10.27 -0.68
C LEU A 235 11.06 -11.02 -0.19
N GLY A 236 12.12 -11.02 -0.99
CA GLY A 236 13.45 -11.47 -0.58
C GLY A 236 14.12 -10.47 0.36
N GLU A 237 15.32 -10.82 0.81
CA GLU A 237 16.13 -9.94 1.65
C GLU A 237 16.49 -8.64 0.89
N GLY A 238 16.26 -7.50 1.56
CA GLY A 238 16.48 -6.17 0.97
C GLY A 238 15.46 -5.77 -0.11
N GLU A 239 14.43 -6.59 -0.36
CA GLU A 239 13.37 -6.27 -1.31
C GLU A 239 12.20 -5.56 -0.63
N TRP A 240 11.67 -4.57 -1.34
CA TRP A 240 10.61 -3.70 -0.90
C TRP A 240 9.58 -3.53 -2.02
N LEU A 241 8.38 -3.14 -1.65
CA LEU A 241 7.39 -2.68 -2.61
C LEU A 241 7.70 -1.25 -3.01
N CYS A 242 7.70 -0.96 -4.30
CA CYS A 242 7.71 0.40 -4.83
C CYS A 242 6.32 0.72 -5.36
N VAL A 243 5.76 1.86 -5.00
CA VAL A 243 4.54 2.38 -5.62
C VAL A 243 4.87 3.66 -6.37
N GLU A 244 4.46 3.74 -7.62
CA GLU A 244 4.64 4.90 -8.50
C GLU A 244 3.27 5.47 -8.89
N GLN A 245 3.00 6.70 -8.49
CA GLN A 245 1.73 7.40 -8.72
C GLN A 245 1.66 7.93 -10.16
N ARG A 246 0.55 7.67 -10.86
CA ARG A 246 0.36 8.16 -12.24
C ARG A 246 0.11 9.66 -12.30
N ARG A 247 -0.49 10.27 -11.26
CA ARG A 247 -0.87 11.69 -11.25
C ARG A 247 0.31 12.67 -11.51
N ARG A 248 1.57 12.20 -11.57
CA ARG A 248 2.75 12.98 -12.02
C ARG A 248 3.53 12.41 -13.22
N LEU A 249 3.10 11.30 -13.84
CA LEU A 249 3.72 10.76 -15.07
C LEU A 249 3.23 11.46 -16.35
N VAL A 250 2.12 12.20 -16.29
CA VAL A 250 1.50 12.90 -17.42
C VAL A 250 1.71 14.42 -17.33
N GLY A 251 2.62 14.86 -16.45
CA GLY A 251 2.96 16.26 -16.22
C GLY A 251 4.44 16.54 -16.41
N LYS A 252 4.96 16.27 -17.61
CA LYS A 252 6.16 16.88 -18.20
C LYS A 252 5.96 17.02 -19.70
#